data_AF-A0A0F7FGW4-F1
#
_entry.id   AF-A0A0F7FGW4-F1
#
_cell.length_a   1.000
_cell.length_b   1.000
_cell.length_c   1.000
_cell.angle_alpha   90.00
_cell.angle_beta   90.00
_cell.angle_gamma   90.00
#
_symmetry.space_group_name_H-M   'P 1'
#
loop_
_entity.id
_entity.type
_entity.pdbx_description
1 polymer ?
#
loop_
_entity_poly.entity_id
_entity_poly.type
_entity_poly.pdbx_seq_one_letter_code
_entity_poly.pdbx_strand_id
1 'polypeptide(L)'
;MPELATPVLTGLVSMLVVAVLRLLKGRPSREELDAFILALVLSFIDGFMIAYLVPYIPSFISKLSFHIFIYLLLASLTAVIYASYRAISDVKVYATAMAPWFFILVLIVAAAAQGSRVVFLF
;
A
#
# COMPACT_ATOMS: atom_id res chain seq x y z
N MET A 1 -0.17 8.29 -21.88
CA MET A 1 -0.58 7.61 -20.64
C MET A 1 -0.28 6.08 -20.55
N PRO A 2 0.43 5.39 -21.48
CA PRO A 2 0.67 3.95 -21.31
C PRO A 2 1.59 3.61 -20.12
N GLU A 3 2.36 4.58 -19.63
CA GLU A 3 3.32 4.43 -18.52
C GLU A 3 2.67 4.11 -17.18
N LEU A 4 1.38 4.45 -16.99
CA LEU A 4 0.64 4.15 -15.75
C LEU A 4 -0.21 2.87 -15.85
N ALA A 5 -0.23 2.20 -17.01
CA ALA A 5 -1.06 1.02 -17.20
C ALA A 5 -0.66 -0.11 -16.24
N THR A 6 0.64 -0.41 -16.13
CA THR A 6 1.14 -1.47 -15.25
C THR A 6 0.83 -1.20 -13.78
N PRO A 7 1.16 -0.02 -13.20
CA PRO A 7 0.78 0.29 -11.82
C PRO A 7 -0.73 0.18 -11.55
N VAL A 8 -1.57 0.72 -12.44
CA VAL A 8 -3.03 0.65 -12.27
C VAL A 8 -3.50 -0.80 -12.28
N LEU A 9 -3.03 -1.61 -13.22
CA LEU A 9 -3.39 -3.03 -13.30
C LEU A 9 -2.92 -3.80 -12.07
N THR A 10 -1.71 -3.54 -11.56
CA THR A 10 -1.22 -4.18 -10.33
C THR A 10 -2.10 -3.81 -9.13
N GLY A 11 -2.46 -2.53 -8.97
CA GLY A 11 -3.39 -2.10 -7.93
C GLY A 11 -4.75 -2.79 -8.04
N LEU A 12 -5.32 -2.85 -9.25
CA LEU A 12 -6.60 -3.53 -9.50
C LEU A 12 -6.53 -5.02 -9.17
N VAL A 13 -5.46 -5.71 -9.56
CA VAL A 13 -5.26 -7.14 -9.26
C VAL A 13 -5.16 -7.35 -7.74
N SER A 14 -4.38 -6.54 -7.02
CA SER A 14 -4.29 -6.62 -5.56
C SER A 14 -5.64 -6.43 -4.88
N MET A 15 -6.40 -5.42 -5.31
CA MET A 15 -7.75 -5.16 -4.81
C MET A 15 -8.71 -6.32 -5.09
N LEU A 16 -8.66 -6.89 -6.30
CA LEU A 16 -9.48 -8.05 -6.67
C LEU A 16 -9.14 -9.28 -5.83
N VAL A 17 -7.86 -9.55 -5.57
CA VAL A 17 -7.44 -10.64 -4.68
C VAL A 17 -8.04 -10.45 -3.28
N VAL A 18 -7.96 -9.25 -2.72
CA VAL A 18 -8.58 -8.91 -1.43
C VAL A 18 -10.10 -9.10 -1.45
N ALA A 19 -10.77 -8.60 -2.48
CA ALA A 19 -12.21 -8.75 -2.66
C ALA A 19 -12.62 -10.23 -2.71
N VAL A 20 -11.95 -11.04 -3.53
CA VAL A 20 -12.22 -12.48 -3.65
C VAL A 20 -12.00 -13.18 -2.32
N LEU A 21 -10.85 -12.96 -1.67
CA LEU A 21 -10.55 -13.61 -0.38
C LEU A 21 -11.58 -13.27 0.69
N ARG A 22 -12.03 -12.01 0.77
CA ARG A 22 -13.07 -11.62 1.72
C ARG A 22 -14.43 -12.20 1.36
N LEU A 23 -14.82 -12.18 0.09
CA LEU A 23 -16.13 -12.68 -0.36
C LEU A 23 -16.26 -14.20 -0.24
N LEU A 24 -15.15 -14.94 -0.34
CA LEU A 24 -15.10 -16.38 -0.03
C LEU A 24 -15.44 -16.70 1.43
N LYS A 25 -15.35 -15.71 2.34
CA LYS A 25 -15.80 -15.82 3.74
C LYS A 25 -17.26 -15.38 3.95
N GLY A 26 -17.97 -15.05 2.87
CA GLY A 26 -19.32 -14.51 2.91
C GLY A 26 -19.36 -13.00 2.70
N ARG A 27 -20.56 -12.46 2.46
CA ARG A 27 -20.74 -11.03 2.24
C ARG A 27 -20.47 -10.25 3.53
N PRO A 28 -19.73 -9.12 3.48
CA PRO A 28 -19.53 -8.28 4.65
C PRO A 28 -20.87 -7.71 5.15
N SER A 29 -21.05 -7.73 6.46
CA SER A 29 -22.20 -7.08 7.11
C SER A 29 -22.06 -5.55 7.03
N ARG A 30 -23.11 -4.80 7.38
CA ARG A 30 -23.04 -3.32 7.40
C ARG A 30 -21.93 -2.78 8.30
N GLU A 31 -21.66 -3.45 9.41
CA GLU A 31 -20.62 -3.06 10.38
C GLU A 31 -19.20 -3.36 9.88
N GLU A 32 -19.07 -4.27 8.91
CA GLU A 32 -17.78 -4.67 8.33
C GLU A 32 -17.45 -3.94 7.03
N LEU A 33 -18.40 -3.15 6.49
CA LEU A 33 -18.22 -2.44 5.22
C LEU A 33 -17.05 -1.47 5.27
N ASP A 34 -16.87 -0.75 6.38
CA ASP A 34 -15.79 0.23 6.51
C ASP A 34 -14.41 -0.44 6.43
N ALA A 35 -14.23 -1.52 7.19
CA ALA A 35 -13.02 -2.33 7.16
C ALA A 35 -12.78 -2.94 5.76
N PHE A 36 -13.84 -3.40 5.10
CA PHE A 36 -13.74 -3.97 3.77
C PHE A 36 -13.36 -2.93 2.71
N ILE A 37 -13.98 -1.75 2.72
CA ILE A 37 -13.65 -0.65 1.81
C ILE A 37 -12.20 -0.24 2.02
N LEU A 38 -11.78 -0.10 3.27
CA LEU A 38 -10.40 0.27 3.59
C LEU A 38 -9.40 -0.80 3.11
N ALA A 39 -9.74 -2.09 3.23
CA ALA A 39 -8.95 -3.18 2.66
C ALA A 39 -8.77 -3.04 1.14
N LEU A 40 -9.85 -2.76 0.42
CA LEU A 40 -9.83 -2.59 -1.04
C LEU A 40 -8.98 -1.38 -1.45
N VAL A 41 -9.15 -0.25 -0.77
CA VAL A 41 -8.40 0.98 -1.06
C VAL A 41 -6.91 0.77 -0.76
N LEU A 42 -6.56 0.24 0.41
CA LEU A 42 -5.14 0.05 0.78
C LEU A 42 -4.44 -0.93 -0.15
N SER A 43 -5.07 -2.07 -0.46
CA SER A 43 -4.48 -3.04 -1.38
C SER A 43 -4.30 -2.50 -2.79
N PHE A 44 -5.23 -1.66 -3.27
CA PHE A 44 -5.06 -0.95 -4.53
C PHE A 44 -3.86 -0.01 -4.50
N ILE A 45 -3.81 0.89 -3.52
CA ILE A 45 -2.78 1.95 -3.48
C ILE A 45 -1.40 1.32 -3.24
N ASP A 46 -1.28 0.33 -2.36
CA ASP A 46 0.00 -0.35 -2.09
C ASP A 46 0.49 -1.11 -3.32
N GLY A 47 -0.40 -1.89 -3.97
CA GLY A 47 -0.08 -2.62 -5.19
C GLY A 47 0.32 -1.69 -6.33
N PHE A 48 -0.41 -0.59 -6.50
CA PHE A 48 -0.06 0.47 -7.44
C PHE A 48 1.33 1.04 -7.15
N MET A 49 1.59 1.42 -5.90
CA MET A 49 2.81 2.11 -5.51
C MET A 49 4.04 1.23 -5.65
N ILE A 50 3.94 -0.06 -5.28
CA ILE A 50 5.02 -1.02 -5.49
C ILE A 50 5.39 -1.06 -6.98
N ALA A 51 4.41 -1.30 -7.87
CA ALA A 51 4.66 -1.36 -9.31
C ALA A 51 5.15 -0.03 -9.89
N TYR A 52 4.66 1.10 -9.38
CA TYR A 52 5.11 2.43 -9.76
C TYR A 52 6.58 2.67 -9.40
N LEU A 53 7.07 2.12 -8.29
CA LEU A 53 8.44 2.33 -7.81
C LEU A 53 9.47 1.40 -8.47
N VAL A 54 9.05 0.26 -9.03
CA VAL A 54 9.96 -0.73 -9.67
C VAL A 54 10.94 -0.09 -10.67
N PRO A 55 10.51 0.78 -11.62
CA PRO A 55 11.43 1.42 -12.56
C PRO A 55 12.49 2.31 -11.92
N TYR A 56 12.22 2.82 -10.70
CA TYR A 56 13.11 3.72 -9.96
C TYR A 56 14.09 3.00 -9.03
N ILE A 57 14.01 1.67 -8.93
CA ILE A 57 14.94 0.87 -8.11
C ILE A 57 16.40 1.20 -8.43
N PRO A 58 16.87 1.27 -9.69
CA PRO A 58 18.27 1.59 -9.97
C PRO A 58 18.72 2.95 -9.43
N SER A 59 17.81 3.93 -9.37
CA SER A 59 18.10 5.28 -8.87
C SER A 59 18.19 5.35 -7.35
N PHE A 60 17.50 4.46 -6.64
CA PHE A 60 17.37 4.50 -5.18
C PHE A 60 17.87 3.25 -4.46
N ILE A 61 18.55 2.34 -5.15
CA ILE A 61 19.01 1.07 -4.57
C ILE A 61 20.00 1.24 -3.41
N SER A 62 20.71 2.36 -3.34
CA SER A 62 21.62 2.68 -2.22
C SER A 62 20.93 3.41 -1.07
N LYS A 63 19.64 3.74 -1.19
CA LYS A 63 18.89 4.56 -0.23
C LYS A 63 18.12 3.69 0.75
N LEU A 64 18.51 3.72 2.02
CA LEU A 64 17.83 2.95 3.08
C LEU A 64 16.35 3.31 3.19
N SER A 65 16.02 4.59 3.09
CA SER A 65 14.64 5.10 3.15
C SER A 65 13.76 4.54 2.03
N PHE A 66 14.32 4.29 0.84
CA PHE A 66 13.61 3.66 -0.26
C PHE A 66 13.27 2.20 0.05
N HIS A 67 14.24 1.43 0.55
CA HIS A 67 14.01 0.04 0.95
C HIS A 67 13.00 -0.09 2.08
N ILE A 68 13.11 0.75 3.13
CA ILE A 68 12.16 0.77 4.24
C ILE A 68 10.75 1.03 3.71
N PHE A 69 10.58 1.98 2.79
CA PHE A 69 9.26 2.27 2.21
C PHE A 69 8.70 1.09 1.42
N ILE A 70 9.50 0.45 0.56
CA ILE A 70 9.08 -0.74 -0.19
C ILE A 70 8.70 -1.88 0.75
N TYR A 71 9.49 -2.13 1.80
CA TYR A 71 9.18 -3.18 2.77
C TYR A 71 7.93 -2.88 3.59
N LEU A 72 7.68 -1.61 3.94
CA LEU A 72 6.43 -1.20 4.59
C LEU A 72 5.22 -1.37 3.68
N LEU A 73 5.33 -1.08 2.37
CA LEU A 73 4.28 -1.34 1.39
C LEU A 73 3.97 -2.83 1.27
N LEU A 74 5.01 -3.68 1.19
CA LEU A 74 4.84 -5.13 1.16
C LEU A 74 4.22 -5.68 2.45
N ALA A 75 4.65 -5.17 3.61
CA ALA A 75 4.09 -5.55 4.91
C ALA A 75 2.62 -5.12 5.03
N SER A 76 2.28 -3.90 4.60
CA SER A 76 0.90 -3.40 4.55
C SER A 76 0.02 -4.29 3.68
N LEU A 77 0.42 -4.53 2.43
CA LEU A 77 -0.34 -5.36 1.49
C LEU A 77 -0.53 -6.78 2.03
N THR A 78 0.50 -7.35 2.64
CA THR A 78 0.45 -8.68 3.27
C THR A 78 -0.55 -8.71 4.43
N ALA A 79 -0.53 -7.70 5.30
CA ALA A 79 -1.46 -7.58 6.42
C ALA A 79 -2.92 -7.46 5.93
N VAL A 80 -3.16 -6.65 4.89
CA VAL A 80 -4.50 -6.47 4.30
C VAL A 80 -5.01 -7.77 3.66
N ILE A 81 -4.17 -8.46 2.89
CA ILE A 81 -4.52 -9.75 2.27
C ILE A 81 -4.83 -10.79 3.36
N TYR A 82 -3.99 -10.87 4.39
CA TYR A 82 -4.18 -11.81 5.49
C TYR A 82 -5.46 -11.52 6.29
N ALA A 83 -5.69 -10.25 6.65
CA ALA A 83 -6.89 -9.82 7.36
C ALA A 83 -8.15 -10.16 6.55
N SER A 84 -8.12 -9.95 5.24
CA SER A 84 -9.24 -10.25 4.34
C SER A 84 -9.48 -11.76 4.22
N TYR A 85 -8.42 -12.57 4.13
CA TYR A 85 -8.51 -14.03 4.17
C TYR A 85 -9.08 -14.56 5.49
N ARG A 86 -8.76 -13.90 6.61
CA ARG A 86 -9.27 -14.25 7.94
C ARG A 86 -10.61 -13.59 8.29
N ALA A 87 -11.16 -12.78 7.39
CA ALA A 87 -12.36 -11.96 7.62
C ALA A 87 -12.28 -11.10 8.89
N ILE A 88 -11.11 -10.52 9.16
CA ILE A 88 -10.93 -9.59 10.29
C ILE A 88 -11.58 -8.26 9.92
N SER A 89 -12.49 -7.78 10.77
CA SER A 89 -13.24 -6.53 10.58
C SER A 89 -12.79 -5.40 11.52
N ASP A 90 -11.76 -5.62 12.34
CA ASP A 90 -11.20 -4.57 13.19
C ASP A 90 -10.45 -3.53 12.34
N VAL A 91 -11.02 -2.32 12.26
CA VAL A 91 -10.47 -1.17 11.52
C VAL A 91 -9.05 -0.82 11.98
N LYS A 92 -8.68 -1.10 13.24
CA LYS A 92 -7.33 -0.82 13.75
C LYS A 92 -6.24 -1.59 13.01
N VAL A 93 -6.55 -2.78 12.50
CA VAL A 93 -5.62 -3.59 11.69
C VAL A 93 -5.29 -2.85 10.40
N TYR A 94 -6.31 -2.30 9.75
CA TYR A 94 -6.17 -1.54 8.50
C TYR A 94 -5.54 -0.16 8.74
N ALA A 95 -5.81 0.48 9.87
CA ALA A 95 -5.11 1.71 10.27
C ALA A 95 -3.60 1.46 10.47
N THR A 96 -3.22 0.31 11.03
CA THR A 96 -1.80 -0.07 11.19
C THR A 96 -1.13 -0.31 9.84
N ALA A 97 -1.88 -0.87 8.88
CA ALA A 97 -1.41 -1.02 7.49
C ALA A 97 -1.17 0.33 6.79
N MET A 98 -1.59 1.48 7.36
CA MET A 98 -1.24 2.79 6.79
C MET A 98 0.21 3.24 7.08
N ALA A 99 1.01 2.47 7.82
CA ALA A 99 2.40 2.77 8.15
C ALA A 99 3.28 3.30 6.99
N PRO A 100 3.33 2.69 5.79
CA PRO A 100 4.09 3.23 4.66
C PRO A 100 3.69 4.68 4.32
N TRP A 101 2.40 5.00 4.39
CA TRP A 101 1.86 6.30 4.03
C TRP A 101 2.24 7.38 5.04
N PHE A 102 2.27 7.05 6.33
CA PHE A 102 2.84 7.96 7.33
C PHE A 102 4.34 8.15 7.13
N PHE A 103 5.07 7.08 6.82
CA PHE A 103 6.51 7.15 6.59
C PHE A 103 6.86 8.04 5.39
N ILE A 104 6.17 7.89 4.25
CA ILE A 104 6.45 8.74 3.07
C ILE A 104 6.09 10.21 3.32
N LEU A 105 5.04 10.50 4.10
CA LEU A 105 4.73 11.88 4.51
C LEU A 105 5.85 12.49 5.33
N VAL A 106 6.43 11.73 6.28
CA VAL A 106 7.60 12.18 7.05
C VAL A 106 8.79 12.44 6.13
N LEU A 107 9.05 11.57 5.15
CA LEU A 107 10.14 11.77 4.18
C LEU A 107 9.90 13.01 3.30
N ILE A 108 8.66 13.26 2.87
CA ILE A 108 8.29 14.46 2.10
C ILE A 108 8.58 15.73 2.91
N VAL A 109 8.18 15.75 4.19
CA VAL A 109 8.44 16.89 5.09
C VAL A 109 9.96 17.08 5.28
N ALA A 110 10.71 15.99 5.49
CA ALA A 110 12.16 16.05 5.64
C ALA A 110 12.87 16.55 4.38
N ALA A 111 12.43 16.14 3.20
CA ALA A 111 12.94 16.62 1.92
C ALA A 111 12.66 18.11 1.71
N ALA A 112 11.43 18.55 2.01
CA ALA A 112 11.05 19.95 1.95
C ALA A 112 11.88 20.83 2.89
N ALA A 113 12.09 20.37 4.13
CA ALA A 113 12.92 21.09 5.13
C ALA A 113 14.39 21.23 4.69
N GLN A 114 14.88 20.31 3.86
CA GLN A 114 16.24 20.34 3.29
C GLN A 114 16.31 21.01 1.90
N GLY A 115 15.18 21.52 1.37
CA GLY A 115 15.12 22.09 0.02
C GLY A 115 15.36 21.08 -1.10
N SER A 116 15.24 19.78 -0.82
CA SER A 116 15.45 18.70 -1.79
C SER A 116 14.18 18.40 -2.57
N ARG A 117 14.33 18.16 -3.89
CA ARG A 117 13.26 17.63 -4.74
C ARG A 117 13.18 16.10 -4.74
N VAL A 118 14.12 15.44 -4.07
CA VAL A 118 14.20 13.98 -3.94
C VAL A 118 13.74 13.59 -2.54
N VAL A 119 12.72 12.73 -2.45
CA VAL A 119 12.12 12.29 -1.18
C VAL A 119 12.99 11.25 -0.47
N PHE A 120 13.60 10.33 -1.23
CA PHE A 120 14.49 9.30 -0.68
C PHE A 120 15.91 9.85 -0.51
N LEU A 121 16.15 10.50 0.63
CA LEU A 121 17.41 11.18 0.92
C LEU A 121 18.52 10.23 1.41
N PHE A 122 18.13 9.31 2.29
CA PHE A 122 19.01 8.38 3.00
C PHE A 122 18.88 6.96 2.48
#